data_AF-A0A1X1QV69-F1
#
_entry.id   AF-A0A1X1QV69-F1
#
_cell.length_a   1.000
_cell.length_b   1.000
_cell.length_c   1.000
_cell.angle_alpha   90.00
_cell.angle_beta   90.00
_cell.angle_gamma   90.00
#
_symmetry.space_group_name_H-M   'P 1'
#
loop_
_entity.id
_entity.type
_entity.pdbx_description
1 polymer ?
#
loop_
_entity_poly.entity_id
_entity_poly.type
_entity_poly.pdbx_seq_one_letter_code
_entity_poly.pdbx_strand_id
1 'polypeptide(L)'
;MPWVKSKNLASTILSMIARRLPTQWEERYGIRPVLLETFVDTERFAGTCYKAANWIYVGKTKGRGKLGPAGKQSVPIKDLWLYPLNRQFRNHLTR
;
A
#
# COMPACT_ATOMS: atom_id res chain seq x y z
N MET A 1 -1.85 -8.28 -19.99
CA MET A 1 -3.11 -9.03 -19.82
C MET A 1 -4.23 -8.39 -20.66
N PRO A 2 -4.20 -8.46 -22.00
CA PRO A 2 -5.13 -7.70 -22.86
C PRO A 2 -6.54 -8.31 -22.97
N TRP A 3 -6.80 -9.53 -22.49
CA TRP A 3 -8.07 -10.22 -22.75
C TRP A 3 -9.13 -10.09 -21.63
N VAL A 4 -8.76 -9.64 -20.42
CA VAL A 4 -9.72 -9.44 -19.32
C VAL A 4 -10.15 -7.98 -19.29
N LYS A 5 -11.40 -7.70 -19.68
CA LYS A 5 -12.04 -6.38 -19.50
C LYS A 5 -13.01 -6.44 -18.34
N SER A 6 -12.63 -5.86 -17.20
CA SER A 6 -13.50 -5.73 -16.04
C SER A 6 -13.34 -4.34 -15.42
N LYS A 7 -14.47 -3.66 -15.20
CA LYS A 7 -14.48 -2.36 -14.52
C LYS A 7 -14.05 -2.55 -13.07
N ASN A 8 -13.18 -1.68 -12.58
CA ASN A 8 -12.74 -1.66 -11.18
C ASN A 8 -12.09 -2.97 -10.68
N LEU A 9 -11.58 -3.81 -11.59
CA LEU A 9 -11.01 -5.12 -11.22
C LEU A 9 -9.93 -5.01 -10.13
N ALA A 10 -9.01 -4.05 -10.28
CA ALA A 10 -7.92 -3.84 -9.33
C ALA A 10 -8.43 -3.46 -7.94
N SER A 11 -9.35 -2.50 -7.82
CA SER A 11 -9.88 -2.08 -6.52
C SER A 11 -10.75 -3.16 -5.86
N THR A 12 -11.48 -3.94 -6.66
CA THR A 12 -12.22 -5.12 -6.20
C THR A 12 -11.29 -6.16 -5.60
N ILE A 13 -10.23 -6.54 -6.33
CA ILE A 13 -9.23 -7.51 -5.84
C ILE A 13 -8.56 -7.01 -4.56
N LEU A 14 -8.11 -5.75 -4.53
CA LEU A 14 -7.50 -5.15 -3.34
C LEU A 14 -8.43 -5.21 -2.13
N SER A 15 -9.70 -4.86 -2.31
CA SER A 15 -10.71 -4.88 -1.23
C SER A 15 -11.01 -6.30 -0.75
N MET A 16 -10.96 -7.30 -1.63
CA MET A 16 -11.16 -8.71 -1.26
C MET A 16 -9.96 -9.25 -0.49
N ILE A 17 -8.75 -8.94 -0.94
CA ILE A 17 -7.51 -9.34 -0.26
C ILE A 17 -7.46 -8.73 1.13
N ALA A 18 -7.66 -7.42 1.27
CA ALA A 18 -7.57 -6.73 2.55
C ALA A 18 -8.51 -7.31 3.63
N ARG A 19 -9.66 -7.86 3.24
CA ARG A 19 -10.60 -8.51 4.18
C ARG A 19 -10.11 -9.87 4.68
N ARG A 20 -9.44 -10.65 3.85
CA ARG A 20 -9.02 -12.03 4.16
C ARG A 20 -7.62 -12.11 4.74
N LEU A 21 -6.76 -11.18 4.32
CA LEU A 21 -5.34 -11.20 4.60
C LEU A 21 -5.00 -11.29 6.09
N PRO A 22 -5.62 -10.55 7.04
CA PRO A 22 -5.22 -10.62 8.44
C PRO A 22 -5.33 -12.02 9.04
N THR A 23 -6.46 -12.69 8.79
CA THR A 23 -6.72 -14.04 9.29
C THR A 23 -5.81 -15.06 8.61
N GLN A 24 -5.67 -15.00 7.28
CA GLN A 24 -4.79 -15.94 6.55
C GLN A 24 -3.32 -15.79 6.95
N TRP A 25 -2.88 -14.58 7.27
CA TRP A 25 -1.51 -14.33 7.70
C TRP A 25 -1.26 -14.85 9.12
N GLU A 26 -2.24 -14.69 10.02
CA GLU A 26 -2.18 -15.21 11.38
C GLU A 26 -2.17 -16.74 11.38
N GLU A 27 -3.03 -17.39 10.61
CA GLU A 27 -3.07 -18.85 10.46
C GLU A 27 -1.74 -19.43 9.96
N ARG A 28 -1.08 -18.73 9.02
CA ARG A 28 0.15 -19.23 8.39
C ARG A 28 1.41 -18.89 9.17
N TYR A 29 1.48 -17.70 9.74
CA TYR A 29 2.72 -17.14 10.30
C TYR A 29 2.61 -16.77 11.78
N GLY A 30 1.46 -16.97 12.42
CA GLY A 30 1.22 -16.61 13.83
C GLY A 30 1.22 -15.10 14.08
N ILE A 31 1.19 -14.27 13.04
CA ILE A 31 1.25 -12.81 13.13
C ILE A 31 0.08 -12.21 12.38
N ARG A 32 -0.71 -11.38 13.07
CA ARG A 32 -1.86 -10.69 12.47
C ARG A 32 -1.45 -9.26 12.04
N PRO A 33 -1.35 -8.97 10.73
CA PRO A 33 -1.03 -7.63 10.26
C PRO A 33 -2.17 -6.66 10.57
N VAL A 34 -1.80 -5.44 10.96
CA VAL A 34 -2.75 -4.37 11.36
C VAL A 34 -2.85 -3.24 10.34
N LEU A 35 -1.93 -3.18 9.38
CA LEU A 35 -1.80 -2.11 8.38
C LEU A 35 -1.20 -2.70 7.10
N LEU A 36 -1.65 -2.22 5.94
CA LEU A 36 -0.97 -2.40 4.66
C LEU A 36 -0.37 -1.08 4.20
N GLU A 37 0.82 -1.16 3.62
CA GLU A 37 1.53 -0.04 3.01
C GLU A 37 1.89 -0.40 1.57
N THR A 38 1.81 0.58 0.68
CA THR A 38 2.27 0.45 -0.70
C THR A 38 2.81 1.78 -1.23
N PHE A 39 3.67 1.69 -2.24
CA PHE A 39 4.31 2.81 -2.89
C PHE A 39 3.95 2.85 -4.36
N VAL A 40 3.45 3.99 -4.84
CA VAL A 40 3.07 4.20 -6.24
C VAL A 40 4.05 5.16 -6.89
N ASP A 41 4.69 4.71 -7.96
CA ASP A 41 5.50 5.59 -8.80
C ASP A 41 4.58 6.55 -9.58
N THR A 42 4.59 7.82 -9.20
CA THR A 42 3.70 8.84 -9.76
C THR A 42 4.04 9.22 -11.19
N GLU A 43 5.26 8.94 -11.65
CA GLU A 43 5.64 9.18 -13.05
C GLU A 43 4.96 8.20 -13.99
N ARG A 44 4.54 7.03 -13.47
CA ARG A 44 3.98 5.93 -14.26
C ARG A 44 2.51 5.67 -13.98
N PHE A 45 2.05 5.91 -12.75
CA PHE A 45 0.72 5.54 -12.30
C PHE A 45 0.10 6.59 -11.38
N ALA A 46 -1.20 6.86 -11.58
CA ALA A 46 -1.95 7.80 -10.75
C ALA A 46 -2.47 7.21 -9.41
N GLY A 47 -2.23 5.92 -9.14
CA GLY A 47 -2.71 5.27 -7.91
C GLY A 47 -4.23 5.12 -7.79
N THR A 48 -4.99 5.29 -8.87
CA THR A 48 -6.46 5.33 -8.87
C THR A 48 -7.12 4.12 -8.21
N CYS A 49 -6.57 2.92 -8.39
CA CYS A 49 -7.13 1.70 -7.79
C CYS A 49 -7.03 1.68 -6.26
N TYR A 50 -5.99 2.28 -5.68
CA TYR A 50 -5.83 2.41 -4.23
C TYR A 50 -6.85 3.40 -3.67
N LYS A 51 -7.00 4.56 -4.32
CA LYS A 51 -8.04 5.54 -3.98
C LYS A 51 -9.44 4.92 -4.05
N ALA A 52 -9.74 4.20 -5.12
CA ALA A 52 -11.03 3.52 -5.31
C ALA A 52 -11.27 2.37 -4.32
N ALA A 53 -10.22 1.77 -3.76
CA ALA A 53 -10.30 0.74 -2.73
C ALA A 53 -10.27 1.30 -1.29
N ASN A 54 -10.46 2.62 -1.12
CA ASN A 54 -10.43 3.30 0.18
C ASN A 54 -9.08 3.25 0.91
N TRP A 55 -7.97 3.20 0.18
CA TRP A 55 -6.66 3.42 0.76
C TRP A 55 -6.49 4.92 1.08
N ILE A 56 -5.75 5.20 2.14
CA ILE A 56 -5.46 6.53 2.64
C ILE A 56 -4.13 7.00 2.04
N TYR A 57 -4.16 8.09 1.30
CA TYR A 57 -2.94 8.77 0.88
C TYR A 57 -2.30 9.47 2.06
N VAL A 58 -1.00 9.26 2.28
CA VAL A 58 -0.27 9.81 3.43
C VAL A 58 0.93 10.67 3.06
N GLY A 59 1.20 10.86 1.77
CA GLY A 59 2.24 11.77 1.27
C GLY A 59 3.19 11.12 0.28
N LYS A 60 4.37 11.73 0.13
CA LYS A 60 5.39 11.33 -0.86
C LYS A 60 6.69 10.91 -0.20
N THR A 61 7.37 9.95 -0.82
CA THR A 61 8.76 9.63 -0.45
C THR A 61 9.68 10.79 -0.78
N LYS A 62 10.82 10.90 -0.07
CA LYS A 62 11.81 11.96 -0.32
C LYS A 62 12.73 11.68 -1.51
N GLY A 63 12.47 10.63 -2.29
CA GLY A 63 13.33 10.23 -3.41
C GLY A 63 14.75 9.83 -3.01
N ARG A 64 14.96 9.40 -1.75
CA ARG A 64 16.28 8.99 -1.24
C ARG A 64 16.43 7.47 -1.28
N GLY A 65 17.41 6.99 -2.04
CA GLY A 65 17.80 5.58 -2.05
C GLY A 65 18.64 5.23 -0.82
N LYS A 66 18.64 3.94 -0.43
CA LYS A 66 19.41 3.42 0.73
C LYS A 66 20.90 3.74 0.66
N LEU A 67 21.49 3.67 -0.54
CA LEU A 67 22.91 3.95 -0.81
C LEU A 67 23.11 5.28 -1.57
N GLY A 68 22.10 6.15 -1.59
CA GLY A 68 22.15 7.40 -2.33
C GLY A 68 22.94 8.50 -1.62
N PRO A 69 23.48 9.48 -2.37
CA PRO A 69 24.16 10.64 -1.80
C PRO A 69 23.24 11.40 -0.83
N ALA A 70 23.80 11.85 0.30
CA ALA A 70 23.05 12.60 1.30
C ALA A 70 22.52 13.92 0.72
N GLY A 71 21.28 14.26 1.07
CA GLY A 71 20.64 15.52 0.68
C GLY A 71 20.24 15.62 -0.81
N LYS A 72 20.47 14.58 -1.62
CA LYS A 72 20.10 14.57 -3.04
C LYS A 72 19.08 13.48 -3.34
N GLN A 73 18.16 13.77 -4.25
CA GLN A 73 17.30 12.75 -4.83
C GLN A 73 18.15 11.76 -5.62
N SER A 74 17.94 10.46 -5.39
CA SER A 74 18.65 9.39 -6.08
C SER A 74 17.71 8.29 -6.60
N VAL A 75 16.42 8.36 -6.26
CA VAL A 75 15.37 7.45 -6.74
C VAL A 75 14.09 8.24 -7.04
N PRO A 76 13.17 7.70 -7.86
CA PRO A 76 11.88 8.34 -8.10
C PRO A 76 11.10 8.60 -6.81
N ILE A 77 10.41 9.74 -6.77
CA ILE A 77 9.47 10.08 -5.71
C ILE A 77 8.21 9.23 -5.90
N LYS A 78 7.74 8.62 -4.82
CA LYS A 78 6.59 7.72 -4.83
C LYS A 78 5.51 8.25 -3.91
N ASP A 79 4.26 8.12 -4.31
CA ASP A 79 3.12 8.30 -3.45
C ASP A 79 3.03 7.14 -2.46
N LEU A 80 2.76 7.46 -1.19
CA LEU A 80 2.60 6.50 -0.10
C LEU A 80 1.12 6.34 0.22
N TRP A 81 0.66 5.09 0.23
CA TRP A 81 -0.73 4.74 0.51
C TRP A 81 -0.79 3.70 1.62
N LEU A 82 -1.73 3.90 2.55
CA LEU A 82 -1.96 3.02 3.69
C LEU A 82 -3.39 2.47 3.67
N TYR A 83 -3.56 1.22 4.11
CA TYR A 83 -4.88 0.63 4.36
C TYR A 83 -4.92 0.01 5.76
N PRO A 84 -5.65 0.62 6.72
CA PRO A 84 -5.82 0.05 8.05
C PRO A 84 -6.59 -1.28 8.01
N LEU A 85 -5.97 -2.35 8.50
CA LEU A 85 -6.62 -3.65 8.70
C LEU A 85 -7.27 -3.75 10.08
N ASN A 86 -6.78 -2.94 11.03
CA ASN A 86 -7.35 -2.76 12.36
C ASN A 86 -7.56 -1.27 12.62
N ARG A 87 -8.72 -0.88 13.18
CA ARG A 87 -9.03 0.53 13.52
C ARG A 87 -8.03 1.14 14.49
N GLN A 88 -7.42 0.33 15.36
CA GLN A 88 -6.45 0.73 16.37
C GLN A 88 -5.00 0.47 15.94
N PHE A 89 -4.71 0.30 14.64
CA PHE A 89 -3.38 -0.07 14.15
C PHE A 89 -2.25 0.81 14.69
N ARG A 90 -2.49 2.12 14.90
CA ARG A 90 -1.50 3.04 15.49
C ARG A 90 -1.06 2.56 16.88
N ASN A 91 -2.01 2.23 17.75
CA ASN A 91 -1.72 1.73 19.09
C ASN A 91 -0.97 0.39 19.09
N HIS A 92 -1.08 -0.40 18.02
CA HIS A 92 -0.31 -1.64 17.87
C HIS A 92 1.12 -1.39 17.36
N LEU A 93 1.34 -0.32 16.59
CA LEU A 93 2.62 -0.02 15.93
C LEU A 93 3.48 1.02 16.66
N THR A 94 2.89 1.79 17.59
CA THR A 94 3.60 2.85 18.34
C THR A 94 3.79 2.53 19.82
N ARG A 95 3.58 1.27 20.22
CA ARG A 95 4.03 0.75 21.51
C ARG A 95 5.51 0.39 21.41
#